data_AF-A0A4S2H2E4-F1
#
_entry.id   AF-A0A4S2H2E4-F1
#
_cell.length_a   1.000
_cell.length_b   1.000
_cell.length_c   1.000
_cell.angle_alpha   90.00
_cell.angle_beta   90.00
_cell.angle_gamma   90.00
#
_symmetry.space_group_name_H-M   'P 1'
#
loop_
_entity.id
_entity.type
_entity.pdbx_description
1 polymer ?
#
loop_
_entity_poly.entity_id
_entity_poly.type
_entity_poly.pdbx_seq_one_letter_code
_entity_poly.pdbx_strand_id
1 'polypeptide(L)' 'MTAPRIAGIAMTPMGKQPGASVKQLTARAVSAALADAGIGSERIEAAWFAN' A
#
# COMPACT_ATOMS: atom_id res chain seq x y z
N MET A 1 18.67 -3.91 -18.19
CA MET A 1 17.81 -3.22 -17.21
C MET A 1 16.37 -3.31 -17.69
N THR A 2 15.44 -3.75 -16.86
CA THR A 2 14.00 -3.70 -17.18
C THR A 2 13.41 -2.39 -16.70
N ALA A 3 12.49 -1.81 -17.48
CA ALA A 3 11.76 -0.63 -17.03
C ALA A 3 10.78 -1.01 -15.90
N PRO A 4 10.60 -0.14 -14.88
CA PRO A 4 9.67 -0.41 -13.80
C PRO A 4 8.23 -0.53 -14.31
N ARG A 5 7.41 -1.28 -13.58
CA ARG A 5 5.99 -1.49 -13.84
C ARG A 5 5.24 -1.38 -12.52
N ILE A 6 3.98 -0.98 -12.61
CA ILE A 6 3.06 -0.99 -11.47
C ILE A 6 2.41 -2.38 -11.44
N ALA A 7 2.64 -3.13 -10.36
CA ALA A 7 2.08 -4.47 -10.20
C ALA A 7 0.72 -4.46 -9.48
N GLY A 8 0.47 -3.45 -8.64
CA GLY A 8 -0.82 -3.27 -7.97
C GLY A 8 -0.97 -1.88 -7.36
N ILE A 9 -2.22 -1.44 -7.20
CA ILE A 9 -2.58 -0.14 -6.62
C ILE A 9 -3.75 -0.29 -5.67
N ALA A 10 -3.81 0.57 -4.65
CA ALA A 10 -4.97 0.69 -3.78
C ALA A 10 -5.00 2.06 -3.11
N MET A 11 -6.18 2.44 -2.61
CA MET A 11 -6.36 3.60 -1.76
C MET A 11 -7.41 3.35 -0.68
N THR A 12 -7.27 4.03 0.45
CA THR A 12 -8.35 4.14 1.44
C THR A 12 -9.38 5.17 0.99
N PRO A 13 -10.64 5.08 1.46
CA PRO A 13 -11.63 6.13 1.24
C PRO A 13 -11.12 7.50 1.70
N MET A 14 -11.30 8.51 0.87
CA MET A 14 -10.93 9.90 1.18
C MET A 14 -11.94 10.50 2.16
N GLY A 15 -11.44 11.23 3.17
CA GLY A 15 -12.28 11.95 4.14
C GLY A 15 -11.74 11.90 5.56
N LYS A 16 -12.48 12.49 6.50
CA LYS A 16 -12.12 12.47 7.93
C LYS A 16 -12.32 11.06 8.49
N GLN A 17 -11.25 10.49 9.07
CA GLN A 17 -11.25 9.16 9.68
C GLN A 17 -10.79 9.26 11.15
N PRO A 18 -11.54 9.92 12.05
CA PRO A 18 -11.08 10.23 13.40
C PRO A 18 -10.81 8.99 14.27
N GLY A 19 -11.39 7.83 13.92
CA GLY A 19 -11.16 6.56 14.59
C GLY A 19 -9.99 5.73 14.04
N ALA A 20 -9.28 6.23 13.03
CA ALA A 20 -8.17 5.51 12.41
C ALA A 20 -6.87 6.33 12.51
N SER A 21 -5.82 5.69 13.00
CA SER A 21 -4.46 6.21 12.92
C SER A 21 -3.92 6.13 11.50
N VAL A 22 -2.92 6.96 11.19
CA VAL A 22 -2.17 6.87 9.92
C VAL A 22 -1.62 5.46 9.70
N LYS A 23 -1.11 4.79 10.75
CA LYS A 23 -0.62 3.40 10.65
C LYS A 23 -1.71 2.42 10.19
N GLN A 24 -2.93 2.54 10.70
CA GLN A 24 -4.05 1.71 10.27
C GLN A 24 -4.46 1.99 8.83
N LEU A 25 -4.46 3.26 8.41
CA LEU A 25 -4.76 3.64 7.03
C LEU A 25 -3.67 3.15 6.06
N THR A 26 -2.39 3.32 6.40
CA THR A 26 -1.26 2.80 5.64
C THR A 26 -1.31 1.27 5.54
N ALA A 27 -1.55 0.56 6.65
CA ALA A 27 -1.65 -0.90 6.63
C ALA A 27 -2.78 -1.39 5.71
N ARG A 28 -3.93 -0.72 5.70
CA ARG A 28 -5.06 -1.04 4.80
C ARG A 28 -4.69 -0.81 3.34
N ALA A 29 -4.10 0.34 3.01
CA ALA A 29 -3.70 0.66 1.65
C ALA A 29 -2.63 -0.32 1.13
N VAL A 30 -1.59 -0.58 1.92
CA VAL A 30 -0.50 -1.50 1.55
C VAL A 30 -1.02 -2.93 1.38
N SER A 31 -1.84 -3.43 2.32
CA SER A 31 -2.38 -4.80 2.22
C SER A 31 -3.23 -4.98 0.96
N ALA A 32 -4.05 -3.97 0.61
CA ALA A 32 -4.85 -4.00 -0.60
C ALA A 32 -4.00 -3.93 -1.87
N ALA A 33 -2.95 -3.12 -1.90
CA ALA A 33 -2.04 -3.03 -3.06
C ALA A 33 -1.24 -4.32 -3.27
N LEU A 34 -0.80 -4.98 -2.19
CA LEU A 34 -0.15 -6.30 -2.26
C LEU A 34 -1.11 -7.39 -2.77
N ALA A 35 -2.37 -7.34 -2.32
CA ALA A 35 -3.40 -8.26 -2.79
C ALA A 35 -3.71 -8.06 -4.29
N ASP A 36 -3.81 -6.80 -4.75
CA ASP A 36 -3.98 -6.46 -6.18
C ASP A 36 -2.78 -6.95 -7.02
N ALA A 37 -1.57 -6.87 -6.47
CA ALA A 37 -0.36 -7.39 -7.09
C ALA A 37 -0.20 -8.92 -7.02
N GLY A 38 -1.02 -9.62 -6.24
CA GLY A 38 -0.95 -11.08 -6.07
C GLY A 38 0.32 -11.57 -5.36
N ILE A 39 0.91 -10.74 -4.49
CA ILE A 39 2.14 -11.08 -3.74
C ILE A 39 1.97 -10.88 -2.24
N GLY A 40 2.75 -11.61 -1.44
CA GLY A 40 2.89 -11.35 -0.01
C GLY A 40 3.99 -10.34 0.31
N SER A 41 4.03 -9.89 1.57
CA SER A 41 5.01 -8.90 2.05
C SER A 41 6.45 -9.41 2.04
N GLU A 42 6.66 -10.73 2.05
CA GLU A 42 7.97 -11.38 1.94
C GLU A 42 8.68 -11.08 0.60
N ARG A 43 7.94 -10.58 -0.39
CA ARG A 43 8.48 -10.16 -1.70
C ARG A 43 8.94 -8.70 -1.72
N ILE A 44 8.74 -7.95 -0.64
CA ILE A 44 9.09 -6.53 -0.55
C ILE A 44 10.52 -6.36 -0.03
N GLU A 45 11.34 -5.69 -0.82
CA GLU A 45 12.75 -5.41 -0.48
C GLU A 45 12.92 -4.04 0.20
N ALA A 46 12.07 -3.07 -0.14
CA ALA A 46 12.11 -1.72 0.39
C ALA A 46 10.73 -1.04 0.28
N ALA A 47 10.50 -0.01 1.10
CA ALA A 47 9.27 0.79 1.08
C ALA A 47 9.62 2.28 1.16
N TRP A 48 8.95 3.09 0.34
CA TRP A 48 9.00 4.55 0.39
C TRP A 48 7.64 5.09 0.82
N PHE A 49 7.63 5.93 1.85
CA PHE A 49 6.41 6.48 2.45
C PHE A 49 6.53 7.99 2.61
N ALA A 50 5.43 8.71 2.42
CA ALA A 50 5.32 10.15 2.60
C ALA A 50 4.11 10.49 3.48
N ASN A 51 4.25 11.52 4.32
CA ASN A 51 3.22 12.03 5.23
C ASN A 51 3.04 13.54 5.07
#